data_AF-A0A0V9ULV8-F1
#
_entry.id   AF-A0A0V9ULV8-F1
#
_cell.length_a   1.000
_cell.length_b   1.000
_cell.length_c   1.000
_cell.angle_alpha   90.00
_cell.angle_beta   90.00
_cell.angle_gamma   90.00
#
_symmetry.space_group_name_H-M   'P 1'
#
loop_
_entity.id
_entity.type
_entity.pdbx_description
1 polymer ?
#
loop_
_entity_poly.entity_id
_entity_poly.type
_entity_poly.pdbx_seq_one_letter_code
_entity_poly.pdbx_strand_id
1 'polypeptide(L)'
;MVGMEPEQGRVIDFATAARAARATAARAARVTAAKAARAARGPVRGADSTEPRLLRQIYGEILRDERRDQDRSLEDVARTVGMSKQYLSEVERGRKEASSEILRSVCEALELPMEQLLARGIRRMTAHRTLRTTGHAGVELCAA
;
A
#
# COMPACT_ATOMS: atom_id res chain seq x y z
N MET A 1 -35.78 -28.01 -28.40
CA MET A 1 -34.98 -28.52 -27.27
C MET A 1 -33.60 -27.89 -27.35
N VAL A 2 -33.35 -26.85 -26.54
CA VAL A 2 -32.04 -26.18 -26.44
C VAL A 2 -31.19 -27.03 -25.50
N GLY A 3 -30.15 -27.69 -26.03
CA GLY A 3 -29.14 -28.34 -25.22
C GLY A 3 -28.19 -27.27 -24.67
N MET A 4 -28.16 -27.11 -23.35
CA MET A 4 -27.19 -26.25 -22.68
C MET A 4 -25.86 -26.99 -22.56
N GLU A 5 -24.79 -26.41 -23.11
CA GLU A 5 -23.40 -26.83 -22.84
C GLU A 5 -23.08 -26.63 -21.35
N PRO A 6 -22.45 -27.61 -20.67
CA PRO A 6 -22.09 -27.46 -19.27
C PRO A 6 -20.92 -26.48 -19.12
N GLU A 7 -21.09 -25.54 -18.20
CA GLU A 7 -20.09 -24.57 -17.76
C GLU A 7 -18.81 -25.30 -17.29
N GLN A 8 -17.72 -25.16 -18.05
CA GLN A 8 -16.42 -25.71 -17.68
C GLN A 8 -15.89 -24.99 -16.43
N GLY A 9 -15.92 -25.67 -15.29
CA GLY A 9 -15.37 -25.17 -14.03
C GLY A 9 -13.88 -24.81 -14.17
N ARG A 10 -13.56 -23.55 -13.86
CA ARG A 10 -12.18 -23.04 -13.82
C ARG A 10 -11.40 -23.75 -12.72
N VAL A 11 -10.71 -24.82 -13.08
CA VAL A 11 -9.78 -25.55 -12.20
C VAL A 11 -8.68 -24.58 -11.76
N ILE A 12 -8.62 -24.28 -10.47
CA ILE A 12 -7.52 -23.50 -9.89
C ILE A 12 -6.30 -24.42 -9.93
N ASP A 13 -5.34 -24.11 -10.81
CA ASP A 13 -4.09 -24.85 -10.92
C ASP A 13 -3.29 -24.79 -9.61
N PHE A 14 -3.02 -25.97 -9.04
CA PHE A 14 -2.25 -26.13 -7.81
C PHE A 14 -0.84 -25.51 -7.91
N ALA A 15 -0.23 -25.46 -9.10
CA ALA A 15 1.06 -24.81 -9.30
C ALA A 15 0.98 -23.28 -9.20
N THR A 16 -0.17 -22.70 -9.56
CA THR A 16 -0.45 -21.27 -9.42
C THR A 16 -0.67 -20.89 -7.96
N ALA A 17 -1.44 -21.69 -7.22
CA ALA A 17 -1.63 -21.52 -5.78
C ALA A 17 -0.30 -21.64 -5.00
N ALA A 18 0.56 -22.59 -5.37
CA ALA A 18 1.87 -22.78 -4.76
C ALA A 18 2.84 -21.61 -5.01
N ARG A 19 2.82 -21.02 -6.21
CA ARG A 19 3.59 -19.80 -6.52
C ARG A 19 3.12 -18.61 -5.70
N ALA A 20 1.80 -18.42 -5.59
CA ALA A 20 1.22 -17.38 -4.76
C ALA A 20 1.64 -17.55 -3.28
N ALA A 21 1.60 -18.77 -2.75
CA ALA A 21 2.03 -19.06 -1.36
C ALA A 21 3.52 -18.76 -1.14
N ARG A 22 4.40 -19.15 -2.07
CA ARG A 22 5.85 -18.85 -1.98
C ARG A 22 6.15 -17.36 -2.09
N ALA A 23 5.46 -16.66 -2.99
CA ALA A 23 5.56 -15.21 -3.10
C ALA A 23 5.12 -14.54 -1.79
N THR A 24 4.04 -15.03 -1.16
CA THR A 24 3.53 -14.54 0.12
C THR A 24 4.53 -14.75 1.26
N ALA A 25 5.19 -15.91 1.32
CA ALA A 25 6.22 -16.21 2.32
C ALA A 25 7.49 -15.37 2.12
N ALA A 26 7.96 -15.23 0.88
CA ALA A 26 9.09 -14.37 0.54
C ALA A 26 8.80 -12.89 0.88
N ARG A 27 7.56 -12.46 0.64
CA ARG A 27 7.06 -11.13 1.00
C ARG A 27 7.02 -10.93 2.52
N ALA A 28 6.56 -11.91 3.30
CA ALA A 28 6.59 -11.84 4.76
C ALA A 28 8.02 -11.70 5.31
N ALA A 29 8.97 -12.47 4.75
CA ALA A 29 10.38 -12.38 5.11
C ALA A 29 10.96 -10.98 4.79
N ARG A 30 10.69 -10.43 3.60
CA ARG A 30 11.10 -9.07 3.25
C ARG A 30 10.47 -8.00 4.15
N VAL A 31 9.19 -8.13 4.51
CA VAL A 31 8.52 -7.20 5.43
C VAL A 31 9.20 -7.19 6.81
N THR A 32 9.62 -8.34 7.32
CA THR A 32 10.37 -8.39 8.59
C THR A 32 11.75 -7.74 8.49
N ALA A 33 12.47 -7.95 7.38
CA ALA A 33 13.76 -7.30 7.13
C ALA A 33 13.62 -5.78 6.92
N ALA A 34 12.62 -5.33 6.16
CA ALA A 34 12.32 -3.91 5.94
C ALA A 34 11.88 -3.21 7.24
N LYS A 35 11.11 -3.89 8.11
CA LYS A 35 10.77 -3.39 9.45
C LYS A 35 12.02 -3.17 10.30
N ALA A 36 12.97 -4.11 10.27
CA ALA A 36 14.25 -3.96 10.97
C ALA A 36 15.08 -2.80 10.40
N ALA A 37 15.16 -2.67 9.07
CA ALA A 37 15.87 -1.56 8.42
C ALA A 37 15.22 -0.19 8.67
N ARG A 38 13.89 -0.14 8.78
CA ARG A 38 13.14 1.09 9.08
C ARG A 38 13.21 1.48 10.56
N ALA A 39 13.35 0.51 11.48
CA ALA A 39 13.67 0.79 12.87
C ALA A 39 15.08 1.41 13.03
N ALA A 40 16.02 1.03 12.15
CA ALA A 40 17.36 1.61 12.11
C ALA A 40 17.41 3.00 11.45
N ARG A 41 16.49 3.32 10.52
CA ARG A 41 16.33 4.69 10.00
C ARG A 41 15.55 5.50 11.04
N GLY A 42 16.27 6.32 11.82
CA GLY A 42 15.70 7.23 12.80
C GLY A 42 14.52 8.07 12.24
N PRO A 43 13.69 8.65 13.12
CA PRO A 43 12.45 9.30 12.70
C PRO A 43 12.76 10.35 11.63
N VAL A 44 12.15 10.17 10.45
CA VAL A 44 12.27 11.12 9.34
C VAL A 44 11.79 12.46 9.88
N ARG A 45 12.71 13.41 9.96
CA ARG A 45 12.47 14.75 10.51
C ARG A 45 11.63 15.55 9.51
N GLY A 46 10.34 15.25 9.48
CA GLY A 46 9.29 16.10 8.93
C GLY A 46 8.45 16.58 10.11
N ALA A 47 8.94 17.58 10.81
CA ALA A 47 8.20 18.27 11.85
C ALA A 47 7.05 19.09 11.21
N ASP A 48 5.91 19.09 11.90
CA ASP A 48 4.79 20.03 11.78
C ASP A 48 4.06 20.20 10.44
N SER A 49 3.30 19.19 10.06
CA SER A 49 2.00 19.47 9.43
C SER A 49 0.89 19.15 10.42
N THR A 50 0.40 20.19 11.09
CA THR A 50 -0.80 20.18 11.95
C THR A 50 -2.04 19.62 11.23
N GLU A 51 -2.00 19.59 9.89
CA GLU A 51 -3.09 19.10 9.06
C GLU A 51 -3.21 17.57 9.07
N PRO A 52 -4.44 17.03 9.16
CA PRO A 52 -4.70 15.62 8.97
C PRO A 52 -4.10 15.13 7.64
N ARG A 53 -3.26 14.10 7.70
CA ARG A 53 -2.69 13.49 6.48
C ARG A 53 -3.81 12.94 5.61
N LEU A 54 -3.73 13.25 4.33
CA LEU A 54 -4.72 12.82 3.34
C LEU A 54 -4.45 11.37 2.92
N LEU A 55 -5.51 10.64 2.54
CA LEU A 55 -5.39 9.23 2.15
C LEU A 55 -4.39 9.05 1.00
N ARG A 56 -4.38 9.95 0.02
CA ARG A 56 -3.39 9.94 -1.08
C ARG A 56 -1.94 9.99 -0.61
N GLN A 57 -1.65 10.68 0.49
CA GLN A 57 -0.29 10.74 1.05
C GLN A 57 0.07 9.43 1.72
N ILE A 58 -0.86 8.87 2.50
CA ILE A 58 -0.65 7.61 3.21
C ILE A 58 -0.43 6.46 2.22
N TYR A 59 -1.31 6.31 1.23
CA TYR A 59 -1.17 5.27 0.22
C TYR A 59 0.04 5.52 -0.68
N GLY A 60 0.29 6.75 -1.11
CA GLY A 60 1.47 7.10 -1.90
C GLY A 60 2.78 6.68 -1.23
N GLU A 61 2.92 6.92 0.07
CA GLU A 61 4.09 6.47 0.83
C GLU A 61 4.18 4.96 0.97
N ILE A 62 3.06 4.25 1.16
CA ILE A 62 3.07 2.78 1.25
C ILE A 62 3.54 2.16 -0.07
N LEU A 63 3.04 2.68 -1.19
CA LEU A 63 3.43 2.23 -2.53
C LEU A 63 4.91 2.52 -2.80
N ARG A 64 5.39 3.71 -2.42
CA ARG A 64 6.80 4.10 -2.53
C ARG A 64 7.72 3.21 -1.70
N ASP A 65 7.32 2.91 -0.46
CA ASP A 65 8.09 2.02 0.41
C ASP A 65 8.14 0.60 -0.17
N GLU A 66 7.00 0.06 -0.61
CA GLU A 66 6.93 -1.26 -1.25
C GLU A 66 7.82 -1.35 -2.50
N ARG A 67 7.78 -0.34 -3.37
CA ARG A 67 8.63 -0.30 -4.57
C ARG A 67 10.12 -0.29 -4.23
N ARG A 68 10.50 0.47 -3.20
CA ARG A 68 11.89 0.57 -2.74
C ARG A 68 12.37 -0.70 -2.06
N ASP A 69 11.51 -1.37 -1.31
CA ASP A 69 11.81 -2.67 -0.69
C ASP A 69 12.03 -3.77 -1.75
N GLN A 70 11.59 -3.55 -2.99
CA GLN A 70 11.84 -4.40 -4.15
C GLN A 70 13.02 -3.93 -5.02
N ASP A 71 13.72 -2.84 -4.64
CA ASP A 71 14.77 -2.19 -5.43
C ASP A 71 14.35 -1.82 -6.88
N ARG A 72 13.05 -1.61 -7.11
CA ARG A 72 12.51 -1.27 -8.45
C ARG A 72 12.52 0.22 -8.69
N SER A 73 12.84 0.65 -9.91
CA SER A 73 12.77 2.06 -10.27
C SER A 73 11.33 2.50 -10.51
N LEU A 74 11.08 3.82 -10.40
CA LEU A 74 9.80 4.41 -10.82
C LEU A 74 9.49 4.12 -12.28
N GLU A 75 10.51 4.11 -13.14
CA GLU A 75 10.38 3.87 -14.58
C GLU A 75 9.87 2.45 -14.84
N ASP A 76 10.42 1.46 -14.15
CA ASP A 76 10.04 0.05 -14.32
C ASP A 76 8.58 -0.18 -13.97
N VAL A 77 8.13 0.35 -12.83
CA VAL A 77 6.74 0.20 -12.38
C VAL A 77 5.78 0.99 -13.27
N ALA A 78 6.13 2.23 -13.63
CA ALA A 78 5.30 3.06 -14.49
C ALA A 78 5.09 2.39 -15.87
N ARG A 79 6.13 1.77 -16.42
CA ARG A 79 6.04 1.00 -17.67
C ARG A 79 5.14 -0.23 -17.53
N THR A 80 5.24 -0.99 -16.44
CA THR A 80 4.36 -2.15 -16.19
C THR A 80 2.89 -1.75 -16.14
N VAL A 81 2.59 -0.57 -15.57
CA VAL A 81 1.21 -0.07 -15.42
C VAL A 81 0.71 0.68 -16.66
N GLY A 82 1.59 0.98 -17.64
CA GLY A 82 1.24 1.79 -18.81
C GLY A 82 1.03 3.27 -18.49
N MET A 83 1.76 3.80 -17.50
CA MET A 83 1.68 5.18 -17.04
C MET A 83 3.00 5.92 -17.24
N SER A 84 2.95 7.26 -17.20
CA SER A 84 4.18 8.05 -17.18
C SER A 84 4.87 7.95 -15.81
N LYS A 85 6.21 7.95 -15.83
CA LYS A 85 7.03 8.06 -14.61
C LYS A 85 6.61 9.27 -13.77
N GLN A 86 6.33 10.42 -14.40
CA GLN A 86 5.91 11.63 -13.71
C GLN A 86 4.61 11.41 -12.92
N TYR A 87 3.59 10.81 -13.55
CA TYR A 87 2.32 10.55 -12.91
C TYR A 87 2.48 9.64 -11.68
N LEU A 88 3.18 8.50 -11.82
CA LEU A 88 3.45 7.61 -10.68
C LEU A 88 4.23 8.33 -9.57
N SER A 89 5.16 9.21 -9.94
CA SER A 89 5.92 10.01 -9.00
C SER A 89 5.03 11.00 -8.22
N GLU A 90 4.00 11.56 -8.84
CA GLU A 90 3.04 12.43 -8.15
C GLU A 90 2.11 11.64 -7.22
N VAL A 91 1.71 10.43 -7.63
CA VAL A 91 0.93 9.50 -6.80
C VAL A 91 1.73 9.10 -5.55
N GLU A 92 3.00 8.65 -5.69
CA GLU A 92 3.86 8.26 -4.57
C GLU A 92 4.12 9.38 -3.56
N ARG A 93 4.00 10.64 -3.98
CA ARG A 93 4.17 11.81 -3.12
C ARG A 93 2.84 12.35 -2.58
N GLY A 94 1.72 11.71 -2.89
CA GLY A 94 0.39 12.15 -2.48
C GLY A 94 0.00 13.51 -3.06
N ARG A 95 0.47 13.84 -4.27
CA ARG A 95 0.07 15.07 -4.99
C ARG A 95 -1.13 14.86 -5.89
N LYS A 96 -1.41 13.61 -6.28
CA LYS A 96 -2.58 13.22 -7.09
C LYS A 96 -3.46 12.26 -6.31
N GLU A 97 -4.77 12.41 -6.47
CA GLU A 97 -5.75 11.40 -6.09
C GLU A 97 -5.70 10.30 -7.16
N ALA A 98 -5.30 9.11 -6.75
CA ALA A 98 -5.32 7.94 -7.62
C ALA A 98 -6.72 7.32 -7.56
N SER A 99 -7.29 6.99 -8.72
CA SER A 99 -8.53 6.22 -8.76
C SER A 99 -8.32 4.82 -8.19
N SER A 100 -9.41 4.14 -7.83
CA SER A 100 -9.36 2.75 -7.35
C SER A 100 -8.73 1.81 -8.39
N GLU A 101 -8.97 2.06 -9.68
CA GLU A 101 -8.36 1.32 -10.79
C GLU A 101 -6.85 1.54 -10.85
N ILE A 102 -6.39 2.79 -10.74
CA ILE A 102 -4.95 3.11 -10.74
C ILE A 102 -4.27 2.49 -9.53
N LEU A 103 -4.87 2.60 -8.33
CA LEU A 103 -4.33 1.97 -7.13
C LEU A 103 -4.21 0.47 -7.30
N ARG A 104 -5.24 -0.18 -7.86
CA ARG A 104 -5.22 -1.62 -8.15
C ARG A 104 -4.10 -1.98 -9.13
N SER A 105 -3.98 -1.29 -10.25
CA SER A 105 -2.94 -1.60 -11.24
C SER A 105 -1.52 -1.42 -10.69
N VAL A 106 -1.28 -0.39 -9.87
CA VAL A 106 0.02 -0.20 -9.22
C VAL A 106 0.27 -1.29 -8.16
N CYS A 107 -0.75 -1.68 -7.40
CA CYS A 107 -0.67 -2.79 -6.45
C CYS A 107 -0.34 -4.12 -7.14
N GLU A 108 -1.04 -4.44 -8.24
CA GLU A 108 -0.77 -5.61 -9.07
C GLU A 108 0.66 -5.59 -9.63
N ALA A 109 1.11 -4.44 -10.17
CA ALA A 109 2.48 -4.30 -10.66
C ALA A 109 3.54 -4.47 -9.57
N LEU A 110 3.24 -4.13 -8.32
CA LEU A 110 4.11 -4.33 -7.15
C LEU A 110 3.88 -5.66 -6.44
N GLU A 111 3.03 -6.55 -6.97
CA GLU A 111 2.63 -7.80 -6.31
C GLU A 111 2.14 -7.58 -4.85
N LEU A 112 1.56 -6.41 -4.57
CA LEU A 112 1.05 -5.99 -3.27
C LEU A 112 -0.46 -6.26 -3.23
N PRO A 113 -0.95 -7.19 -2.38
CA PRO A 113 -2.39 -7.39 -2.22
C PRO A 113 -3.07 -6.10 -1.73
N MET A 114 -4.22 -5.77 -2.30
CA MET A 114 -4.96 -4.55 -1.98
C MET A 114 -5.33 -4.48 -0.48
N GLU A 115 -5.67 -5.62 0.11
CA GLU A 115 -5.98 -5.76 1.53
C GLU A 115 -4.78 -5.37 2.40
N GLN A 116 -3.55 -5.67 1.95
CA GLN A 116 -2.35 -5.25 2.64
C GLN A 116 -2.11 -3.75 2.54
N LEU A 117 -2.40 -3.12 1.40
CA LEU A 117 -2.34 -1.66 1.25
C LEU A 117 -3.31 -0.99 2.23
N LEU A 118 -4.57 -1.42 2.25
CA LEU A 118 -5.61 -0.91 3.14
C LEU A 118 -5.23 -1.10 4.61
N ALA A 119 -4.81 -2.31 5.00
CA ALA A 119 -4.41 -2.61 6.37
C ALA A 119 -3.19 -1.79 6.82
N ARG A 120 -2.20 -1.58 5.94
CA ARG A 120 -1.07 -0.67 6.22
C ARG A 120 -1.55 0.77 6.36
N GLY A 121 -2.51 1.20 5.53
CA GLY A 121 -3.14 2.52 5.60
C GLY A 121 -3.79 2.78 6.96
N ILE A 122 -4.67 1.87 7.39
CA ILE A 122 -5.34 1.94 8.71
C ILE A 122 -4.30 2.05 9.82
N ARG A 123 -3.27 1.20 9.82
CA ARG A 123 -2.20 1.25 10.83
C ARG A 123 -1.49 2.60 10.87
N ARG A 124 -1.17 3.20 9.72
CA ARG A 124 -0.53 4.53 9.64
C ARG A 124 -1.46 5.64 10.15
N MET A 125 -2.75 5.56 9.83
CA MET A 125 -3.76 6.53 10.32
C MET A 125 -3.89 6.47 11.84
N THR A 126 -4.03 5.27 12.41
CA THR A 126 -4.19 5.08 13.85
C THR A 126 -2.93 5.51 14.60
N ALA A 127 -1.74 5.16 14.12
CA ALA A 127 -0.48 5.58 14.73
C ALA A 127 -0.33 7.10 14.79
N HIS A 128 -0.77 7.80 13.74
CA HIS A 128 -0.75 9.27 13.71
C HIS A 128 -1.80 9.89 14.65
N ARG A 129 -2.93 9.21 14.88
CA ARG A 129 -3.94 9.66 15.86
C ARG A 129 -3.43 9.53 17.29
N THR A 130 -2.79 8.42 17.65
CA THR A 130 -2.31 8.17 19.01
C THR A 130 -1.29 9.23 19.45
N LEU A 131 -0.36 9.61 18.56
CA LEU A 131 0.60 10.68 18.82
C LEU A 131 -0.07 12.06 19.02
N ARG A 132 -1.17 12.33 18.29
CA ARG A 132 -1.96 13.56 18.49
C ARG A 132 -2.70 13.56 19.83
N THR A 133 -3.29 12.44 20.25
CA THR A 133 -4.04 12.36 21.52
C THR A 133 -3.14 12.52 22.74
N THR A 134 -1.91 12.00 22.73
CA THR A 134 -0.95 12.24 23.82
C THR A 134 -0.44 13.69 23.87
N GLY A 135 -0.56 14.46 22.78
CA GLY A 135 -0.22 15.88 22.73
C GLY A 135 -1.41 16.84 22.91
N HIS A 136 -2.66 16.35 22.84
CA HIS A 136 -3.90 17.13 23.01
C HIS A 136 -4.66 16.68 24.27
N ALA A 137 -4.02 16.67 25.43
CA ALA A 137 -4.71 16.56 26.73
C ALA A 137 -5.48 17.86 27.07
N GLY A 138 -6.35 18.29 26.15
CA GLY A 138 -7.03 19.59 26.19
C GLY A 138 -8.21 19.69 25.25
N VAL A 139 -8.99 18.61 25.08
CA VAL A 139 -10.37 18.74 24.60
C VAL A 139 -11.25 18.02 25.61
N GLU A 140 -11.78 18.79 26.55
CA GLU A 140 -12.86 18.37 27.43
C GLU A 140 -14.04 17.91 26.58
N LEU A 141 -14.40 16.63 26.70
CA LEU A 141 -15.73 16.18 26.32
C LEU A 141 -16.65 16.50 27.51
N CYS A 142 -17.15 17.73 27.56
CA CYS A 142 -18.34 18.05 28.36
C CYS A 142 -19.55 17.44 27.65
N ALA A 143 -19.88 16.20 28.03
CA ALA A 143 -21.20 15.65 27.78
C ALA A 143 -22.17 16.28 28.78
N ALA A 144 -23.17 17.00 28.27
CA ALA A 144 -24.35 17.45 28.99
C ALA A 144 -25.50 16.45 28.74
#